data_AF-A0AA43FN60-F1
#
_entry.id   AF-A0AA43FN60-F1
#
_cell.length_a   1.000
_cell.length_b   1.000
_cell.length_c   1.000
_cell.angle_alpha   90.00
_cell.angle_beta   90.00
_cell.angle_gamma   90.00
#
_symmetry.space_group_name_H-M   'P 1'
#
loop_
_entity.id
_entity.type
_entity.pdbx_description
1 polymer ?
#
loop_
_entity_poly.entity_id
_entity_poly.type
_entity_poly.pdbx_seq_one_letter_code
_entity_poly.pdbx_strand_id
1 'polypeptide(L)'
;MGHLTPEVLARLVDHEPTRDEARHLDECALCAEELDELHRQTDALASLPGLLPPPGDWDVLEARLRSEGLLEDPGLFRRLGLGTTPEWMRTAAALVLFASGTALGAGLVSAGNGLPGDTASGRGVVAGVSTTDDLATAAEEVRVAEQAYMDALTNYRTLLAARDGDEALGDPGTRIAALEYLLAAGQAAVRQAPADPFLNGLLASTLAEREMTLRRASTGNDLWF
;
A
#
# COMPACT_ATOMS: atom_id res chain seq x y z
N MET A 1 45.27 7.51 15.81
CA MET A 1 44.19 7.74 14.82
C MET A 1 42.88 7.53 15.53
N GLY A 2 41.83 8.29 15.19
CA GLY A 2 40.51 8.12 15.82
C GLY A 2 39.83 6.83 15.37
N HIS A 3 38.90 6.33 16.17
CA HIS A 3 38.00 5.23 15.80
C HIS A 3 37.06 5.65 14.66
N LEU A 4 36.52 4.66 13.94
CA LEU A 4 35.40 4.90 13.02
C LEU A 4 34.19 5.40 13.81
N THR A 5 33.39 6.27 13.19
CA THR A 5 32.18 6.75 13.83
C THR A 5 31.10 5.67 13.82
N PRO A 6 30.13 5.70 14.76
CA PRO A 6 29.02 4.75 14.78
C PRO A 6 28.25 4.70 13.46
N GLU A 7 28.08 5.83 12.77
CA GLU A 7 27.40 5.90 11.48
C GLU A 7 28.17 5.16 10.38
N VAL A 8 29.50 5.22 10.41
CA VAL A 8 30.35 4.45 9.50
C VAL A 8 30.22 2.96 9.80
N LEU A 9 30.31 2.55 11.07
CA LEU A 9 30.15 1.15 11.46
C LEU A 9 28.78 0.60 11.06
N ALA A 10 27.70 1.36 11.29
CA ALA A 10 26.35 0.99 10.86
C ALA A 10 26.23 0.84 9.34
N ARG A 11 26.84 1.75 8.56
CA ARG A 11 26.88 1.62 7.09
C ARG A 11 27.60 0.35 6.64
N LEU A 12 28.67 -0.05 7.33
CA LEU A 12 29.49 -1.20 6.97
C LEU A 12 28.80 -2.56 7.20
N VAL A 13 27.68 -2.58 7.92
CA VAL A 13 26.84 -3.79 8.06
C VAL A 13 26.28 -4.21 6.70
N ASP A 14 25.82 -3.26 5.89
CA ASP A 14 25.14 -3.51 4.61
C ASP A 14 26.03 -3.26 3.38
N HIS A 15 27.19 -2.62 3.57
CA HIS A 15 28.03 -2.15 2.48
C HIS A 15 29.50 -2.50 2.66
N GLU A 16 30.16 -2.80 1.54
CA GLU A 16 31.57 -3.16 1.54
C GLU A 16 32.46 -1.98 2.00
N PRO A 17 33.48 -2.23 2.86
CA PRO A 17 34.38 -1.19 3.31
C PRO A 17 35.25 -0.65 2.18
N THR A 18 35.56 0.64 2.25
CA THR A 18 36.64 1.22 1.45
C THR A 18 37.99 0.64 1.88
N ARG A 19 39.02 0.76 1.04
CA ARG A 19 40.36 0.24 1.36
C ARG A 19 40.94 0.80 2.67
N ASP A 20 40.68 2.06 2.97
CA ASP A 20 41.18 2.70 4.20
C ASP A 20 40.43 2.21 5.44
N GLU A 21 39.12 1.99 5.34
CA GLU A 21 38.30 1.40 6.41
C GLU A 21 38.67 -0.05 6.66
N ALA A 22 38.88 -0.84 5.61
CA ALA A 22 39.32 -2.24 5.73
C ALA A 22 40.67 -2.33 6.45
N ARG A 23 41.64 -1.49 6.06
CA ARG A 23 42.93 -1.39 6.79
C ARG A 23 42.74 -0.99 8.24
N HIS A 24 41.81 -0.07 8.53
CA HIS A 24 41.53 0.33 9.91
C HIS A 24 40.93 -0.83 10.73
N LEU A 25 40.00 -1.61 10.17
CA LEU A 25 39.41 -2.76 10.83
C LEU A 25 40.44 -3.87 11.10
N ASP A 26 41.40 -4.07 10.20
CA ASP A 26 42.53 -4.99 10.42
C ASP A 26 43.46 -4.55 11.57
N GLU A 27 43.57 -3.24 11.82
CA GLU A 27 44.45 -2.65 12.83
C GLU A 27 43.76 -2.34 14.16
N CYS A 28 42.42 -2.19 14.19
CA CYS A 28 41.66 -1.73 15.34
C CYS A 28 40.62 -2.76 15.83
N ALA A 29 41.02 -3.56 16.82
CA ALA A 29 40.17 -4.59 17.42
C ALA A 29 38.83 -4.05 17.96
N LEU A 30 38.82 -2.86 18.55
CA LEU A 30 37.57 -2.26 19.07
C LEU A 30 36.54 -1.98 17.97
N CYS A 31 36.98 -1.46 16.83
CA CYS A 31 36.07 -1.20 15.70
C CYS A 31 35.62 -2.50 15.02
N ALA A 32 36.50 -3.51 14.96
CA ALA A 32 36.14 -4.83 14.44
C ALA A 32 35.12 -5.55 15.34
N GLU A 33 35.33 -5.53 16.66
CA GLU A 33 34.40 -6.13 17.64
C GLU A 33 33.02 -5.45 17.62
N GLU A 34 32.98 -4.12 17.52
CA GLU A 34 31.72 -3.37 17.41
C GLU A 34 30.97 -3.72 16.12
N LEU A 35 31.67 -3.81 14.99
CA LEU A 35 31.06 -4.20 13.71
C LEU A 35 30.52 -5.64 13.76
N ASP A 36 31.27 -6.57 14.36
CA ASP A 36 30.83 -7.95 14.54
C ASP A 36 29.61 -8.07 15.46
N GLU A 37 29.49 -7.23 16.48
CA GLU A 37 28.29 -7.14 17.31
C GLU A 37 27.08 -6.64 16.50
N LEU A 38 27.25 -5.60 15.68
CA LEU A 38 26.19 -5.10 14.80
C LEU A 38 25.74 -6.16 13.78
N HIS A 39 26.66 -6.93 13.20
CA HIS A 39 26.31 -8.06 12.33
C HIS A 39 25.50 -9.11 13.09
N ARG A 40 25.94 -9.52 14.29
CA ARG A 40 25.22 -10.50 15.11
C ARG A 40 23.80 -10.05 15.46
N GLN A 41 23.60 -8.78 15.78
CA GLN A 41 22.27 -8.23 16.06
C GLN A 41 21.38 -8.23 14.81
N THR A 42 21.95 -7.86 13.67
CA THR A 42 21.23 -7.87 12.38
C THR A 42 20.80 -9.28 11.99
N ASP A 43 21.69 -10.26 12.15
CA ASP A 43 21.39 -11.68 11.92
C ASP A 43 20.30 -12.20 12.87
N ALA A 44 20.36 -11.82 14.15
CA ALA A 44 19.35 -12.19 15.14
C ALA A 44 17.96 -11.63 14.75
N LEU A 45 17.90 -10.37 14.29
CA LEU A 45 16.66 -9.77 13.80
C LEU A 45 16.16 -10.44 12.50
N ALA A 46 17.07 -10.77 11.58
CA ALA A 46 16.74 -11.45 10.34
C ALA A 46 16.23 -12.89 10.57
N SER A 47 16.59 -13.52 11.70
CA SER A 47 16.13 -14.85 12.08
C SER A 47 14.69 -14.89 12.61
N LEU A 48 14.08 -13.73 12.86
CA LEU A 48 12.68 -13.65 13.32
C LEU A 48 11.73 -14.22 12.25
N PRO A 49 10.56 -14.75 12.65
CA PRO A 49 9.57 -15.24 11.69
C PRO A 49 9.22 -14.18 10.65
N GLY A 50 9.37 -14.53 9.37
CA GLY A 50 9.03 -13.62 8.28
C GLY A 50 7.57 -13.19 8.37
N LEU A 51 7.34 -11.87 8.44
CA LEU A 51 6.02 -11.31 8.28
C LEU A 51 5.60 -11.51 6.83
N LEU A 52 4.61 -12.39 6.61
CA LEU A 52 4.03 -12.52 5.28
C LEU A 52 3.28 -11.22 4.96
N PRO A 53 3.62 -10.55 3.85
CA PRO A 53 2.87 -9.39 3.39
C PRO A 53 1.41 -9.82 3.17
N PRO A 54 0.43 -8.94 3.44
CA PRO A 54 -0.97 -9.28 3.26
C PRO A 54 -1.21 -9.78 1.83
N PRO A 55 -2.06 -10.80 1.63
CA PRO A 55 -2.37 -11.29 0.29
C PRO A 55 -3.05 -10.18 -0.51
N GLY A 56 -2.35 -9.60 -1.48
CA GLY A 56 -2.90 -8.57 -2.36
C GLY A 56 -1.84 -7.86 -3.21
N ASP A 57 -2.24 -7.54 -4.44
CA ASP A 57 -1.71 -6.53 -5.36
C ASP A 57 -0.20 -6.48 -5.65
N TRP A 58 0.52 -7.60 -5.50
CA TRP A 58 1.87 -7.77 -6.07
C TRP A 58 1.92 -7.43 -7.55
N ASP A 59 0.88 -7.80 -8.30
CA ASP A 59 0.74 -7.47 -9.72
C ASP A 59 0.64 -5.95 -9.97
N VAL A 60 -0.04 -5.22 -9.07
CA VAL A 60 -0.16 -3.76 -9.15
C VAL A 60 1.17 -3.09 -8.83
N LEU A 61 1.87 -3.58 -7.80
CA LEU A 61 3.20 -3.08 -7.45
C LEU A 61 4.20 -3.36 -8.57
N GLU A 62 4.16 -4.55 -9.16
CA GLU A 62 5.01 -4.93 -10.27
C GLU A 62 4.69 -4.09 -11.53
N ALA A 63 3.41 -3.86 -11.84
CA ALA A 63 3.00 -2.97 -12.93
C ALA A 63 3.48 -1.53 -12.70
N ARG A 64 3.41 -1.04 -11.46
CA ARG A 64 3.92 0.29 -11.10
C ARG A 64 5.44 0.38 -11.23
N LEU A 65 6.18 -0.60 -10.70
CA LEU A 65 7.64 -0.65 -10.81
C LEU A 65 8.11 -0.75 -12.26
N ARG A 66 7.38 -1.46 -13.13
CA ARG A 66 7.61 -1.42 -14.58
C ARG A 66 7.36 -0.04 -15.17
N SER A 67 6.25 0.61 -14.80
CA SER A 67 5.94 1.96 -15.30
C SER A 67 6.98 3.02 -14.85
N GLU A 68 7.59 2.81 -13.70
CA GLU A 68 8.67 3.65 -13.16
C GLU A 68 10.05 3.27 -13.74
N GLY A 69 10.13 2.22 -14.58
CA GLY A 69 11.37 1.77 -15.21
C GLY A 69 12.35 1.08 -14.26
N LEU A 70 11.89 0.71 -13.06
CA LEU A 70 12.69 0.04 -12.04
C LEU A 70 12.79 -1.48 -12.27
N LEU A 71 11.86 -2.02 -13.06
CA LEU A 71 11.90 -3.40 -13.56
C LEU A 71 12.11 -3.39 -15.07
N GLU A 72 13.13 -4.12 -15.54
CA GLU A 72 13.28 -4.39 -16.96
C GLU A 72 12.11 -5.25 -17.45
N ASP A 73 11.35 -4.73 -18.40
CA ASP A 73 10.36 -5.54 -19.09
C ASP A 73 11.11 -6.51 -20.01
N PRO A 74 10.96 -7.84 -19.88
CA PRO A 74 11.44 -8.75 -20.91
C PRO A 74 10.60 -8.45 -22.15
N GLY A 75 11.13 -7.59 -23.02
CA GLY A 75 10.38 -6.95 -24.10
C GLY A 75 9.50 -7.93 -24.87
N LEU A 76 8.36 -7.44 -25.36
CA LEU A 76 7.33 -8.21 -26.08
C LEU A 76 7.92 -9.23 -27.08
N PHE A 77 9.03 -8.89 -27.73
CA PHE A 77 9.77 -9.74 -28.67
C PHE A 77 10.41 -10.99 -28.05
N ARG A 78 10.85 -10.94 -26.79
CA ARG A 78 11.37 -12.10 -26.06
C ARG A 78 10.23 -13.00 -25.55
N ARG A 79 9.12 -12.42 -25.10
CA ARG A 79 7.90 -13.17 -24.72
C ARG A 79 7.24 -13.86 -25.91
N LEU A 80 7.30 -13.27 -27.10
CA LEU A 80 6.80 -13.86 -28.36
C LEU A 80 7.79 -14.81 -29.05
N GLY A 81 8.98 -15.07 -28.47
CA GLY A 81 10.00 -15.93 -29.09
C GLY A 81 10.60 -15.37 -30.39
N LEU A 82 10.40 -14.08 -30.67
CA LEU A 82 10.89 -13.37 -31.87
C LEU A 82 12.29 -12.79 -31.70
N GLY A 83 12.90 -12.94 -30.52
CA GLY A 83 14.25 -12.45 -30.21
C GLY A 83 15.38 -13.12 -31.00
N THR A 84 15.09 -14.23 -31.68
CA THR A 84 16.04 -14.93 -32.56
C THR A 84 15.40 -15.16 -33.93
N THR A 85 15.14 -14.09 -34.68
CA THR A 85 14.72 -14.24 -36.08
C THR A 85 15.95 -14.37 -36.97
N PRO A 86 16.14 -15.51 -37.67
CA PRO A 86 17.24 -15.65 -38.62
C PRO A 86 17.03 -14.70 -39.81
N GLU A 87 18.12 -14.07 -40.28
CA GLU A 87 18.14 -12.96 -41.25
C GLU A 87 17.29 -13.21 -42.52
N TRP A 88 17.13 -14.47 -42.94
CA TRP A 88 16.34 -14.84 -44.13
C TRP A 88 14.82 -14.63 -43.97
N MET A 89 14.30 -14.48 -42.75
CA MET A 89 12.88 -14.27 -42.48
C MET A 89 12.47 -12.79 -42.58
N ARG A 90 13.43 -11.87 -42.41
CA ARG A 90 13.20 -10.41 -42.45
C ARG A 90 12.88 -9.93 -43.88
N THR A 91 13.43 -10.59 -44.91
CA THR A 91 13.15 -10.28 -46.32
C THR A 91 11.77 -10.76 -46.77
N ALA A 92 11.31 -11.92 -46.28
CA ALA A 92 9.99 -12.44 -46.59
C ALA A 92 8.86 -11.58 -45.99
N ALA A 93 9.04 -11.09 -44.76
CA ALA A 93 8.06 -10.23 -44.09
C ALA A 93 7.83 -8.89 -44.81
N ALA A 94 8.88 -8.30 -45.41
CA ALA A 94 8.77 -7.05 -46.17
C ALA A 94 7.89 -7.20 -47.42
N LEU A 95 7.96 -8.34 -48.11
CA LEU A 95 7.13 -8.61 -49.30
C LEU A 95 5.65 -8.85 -48.94
N VAL A 96 5.38 -9.52 -47.82
CA VAL A 96 4.00 -9.77 -47.35
C VAL A 96 3.34 -8.48 -46.86
N LEU A 97 4.06 -7.65 -46.10
CA LEU A 97 3.53 -6.36 -45.62
C LEU A 97 3.18 -5.41 -46.76
N PHE A 98 4.01 -5.37 -47.82
CA PHE A 98 3.72 -4.58 -49.02
C PHE A 98 2.46 -5.07 -49.75
N ALA A 99 2.22 -6.38 -49.79
CA ALA A 99 1.02 -6.96 -50.41
C ALA A 99 -0.25 -6.72 -49.57
N SER A 100 -0.16 -6.73 -48.24
CA SER A 100 -1.32 -6.54 -47.35
C SER A 100 -1.84 -5.10 -47.26
N GLY A 101 -1.04 -4.09 -47.63
CA GLY A 101 -1.39 -2.67 -47.50
C GLY A 101 -2.46 -2.14 -48.47
N THR A 102 -2.90 -2.93 -49.46
CA THR A 102 -3.83 -2.47 -50.51
C THR A 102 -5.29 -2.90 -50.31
N ALA A 103 -5.60 -3.73 -49.30
CA ALA A 103 -6.92 -4.37 -49.20
C ALA A 103 -7.82 -3.87 -48.05
N LEU A 104 -7.34 -3.04 -47.10
CA LEU A 104 -8.10 -2.65 -45.90
C LEU A 104 -8.58 -1.18 -45.89
N GLY A 105 -8.66 -0.53 -47.07
CA GLY A 105 -9.06 0.87 -47.21
C GLY A 105 -10.56 1.13 -47.46
N ALA A 106 -11.42 0.11 -47.53
CA ALA A 106 -12.83 0.30 -47.88
C ALA A 106 -13.76 -0.70 -47.17
N GLY A 107 -14.45 -0.21 -46.14
CA GLY A 107 -15.46 -0.94 -45.37
C GLY A 107 -14.99 -1.17 -43.93
N LEU A 108 -15.69 -0.80 -42.87
CA LEU A 108 -17.09 -0.46 -42.72
C LEU A 108 -17.23 0.60 -41.62
N VAL A 109 -17.80 1.74 -42.01
CA VAL A 109 -18.65 2.54 -41.16
C VAL A 109 -20.04 1.89 -41.19
N SER A 110 -20.67 1.75 -40.02
CA SER A 110 -22.12 1.84 -39.78
C SER A 110 -22.78 0.63 -39.10
N ALA A 111 -23.63 1.01 -38.14
CA ALA A 111 -24.75 0.30 -37.52
C ALA A 111 -24.37 -0.91 -36.64
N GLY A 112 -24.67 -0.94 -35.35
CA GLY A 112 -25.87 -0.44 -34.70
C GLY A 112 -26.90 -1.58 -34.62
N ASN A 113 -27.09 -2.15 -33.43
CA ASN A 113 -28.38 -2.66 -32.97
C ASN A 113 -28.26 -3.14 -31.51
N GLY A 114 -29.20 -2.68 -30.70
CA GLY A 114 -29.32 -3.04 -29.29
C GLY A 114 -30.29 -4.19 -29.02
N LEU A 115 -30.61 -4.26 -27.71
CA LEU A 115 -31.58 -5.10 -26.98
C LEU A 115 -31.07 -6.51 -26.57
N PRO A 116 -31.70 -7.16 -25.58
CA PRO A 116 -32.02 -6.68 -24.22
C PRO A 116 -31.88 -7.79 -23.13
N GLY A 117 -32.21 -7.45 -21.88
CA GLY A 117 -32.61 -8.39 -20.83
C GLY A 117 -31.44 -8.88 -19.97
N ASP A 118 -31.61 -9.29 -18.73
CA ASP A 118 -32.72 -9.44 -17.79
C ASP A 118 -32.01 -9.99 -16.54
N THR A 119 -32.37 -9.64 -15.30
CA THR A 119 -32.22 -10.56 -14.14
C THR A 119 -32.64 -9.94 -12.80
N ALA A 120 -33.61 -10.65 -12.21
CA ALA A 120 -33.62 -11.15 -10.83
C ALA A 120 -33.75 -10.15 -9.66
N SER A 121 -35.01 -10.00 -9.24
CA SER A 121 -35.38 -9.63 -7.87
C SER A 121 -34.97 -10.73 -6.88
N GLY A 122 -34.03 -10.42 -5.98
CA GLY A 122 -33.73 -11.20 -4.77
C GLY A 122 -34.39 -10.56 -3.55
N ARG A 123 -35.38 -11.24 -2.98
CA ARG A 123 -36.15 -10.80 -1.80
C ARG A 123 -35.41 -11.19 -0.52
N GLY A 124 -34.76 -10.22 0.12
CA GLY A 124 -34.27 -10.31 1.50
C GLY A 124 -35.20 -9.57 2.46
N VAL A 125 -35.58 -10.21 3.55
CA VAL A 125 -36.48 -9.67 4.58
C VAL A 125 -35.76 -8.55 5.33
N VAL A 126 -36.12 -7.30 5.05
CA VAL A 126 -35.85 -6.15 5.92
C VAL A 126 -37.07 -5.91 6.80
N ALA A 127 -36.84 -5.76 8.10
CA ALA A 127 -37.86 -5.32 9.05
C ALA A 127 -38.52 -4.03 8.53
N GLY A 128 -39.83 -3.94 8.68
CA GLY A 128 -40.69 -3.00 7.96
C GLY A 128 -40.22 -1.55 8.01
N VAL A 129 -39.75 -1.06 6.86
CA VAL A 129 -39.74 0.37 6.54
C VAL A 129 -41.19 0.78 6.33
N SER A 130 -41.68 1.70 7.14
CA SER A 130 -42.94 2.38 6.84
C SER A 130 -42.69 3.26 5.62
N THR A 131 -43.41 3.03 4.53
CA THR A 131 -43.32 3.89 3.35
C THR A 131 -43.94 5.23 3.67
N THR A 132 -43.12 6.23 3.98
CA THR A 132 -43.56 7.63 4.08
C THR A 132 -43.54 8.24 2.68
N ASP A 133 -44.68 8.76 2.20
CA ASP A 133 -44.80 9.40 0.88
C ASP A 133 -44.05 10.75 0.77
N ASP A 134 -43.43 11.20 1.87
CA ASP A 134 -42.74 12.49 1.95
C ASP A 134 -41.22 12.31 2.18
N LEU A 135 -40.43 12.91 1.28
CA LEU A 135 -38.96 12.86 1.30
C LEU A 135 -38.38 13.49 2.57
N ALA A 136 -39.01 14.54 3.11
CA ALA A 136 -38.54 15.20 4.32
C ALA A 136 -38.70 14.28 5.55
N THR A 137 -39.81 13.55 5.63
CA THR A 137 -40.05 12.56 6.68
C THR A 137 -39.07 11.38 6.57
N ALA A 138 -38.85 10.85 5.36
CA ALA A 138 -37.86 9.77 5.14
C ALA A 138 -36.42 10.20 5.49
N ALA A 139 -36.04 11.44 5.17
CA ALA A 139 -34.72 11.98 5.51
C ALA A 139 -34.53 12.10 7.03
N GLU A 140 -35.58 12.42 7.77
CA GLU A 140 -35.54 12.50 9.23
C GLU A 140 -35.42 11.10 9.87
N GLU A 141 -36.14 10.10 9.35
CA GLU A 141 -35.99 8.71 9.80
C GLU A 141 -34.57 8.19 9.61
N VAL A 142 -33.91 8.53 8.50
CA VAL A 142 -32.50 8.18 8.26
C VAL A 142 -31.59 8.83 9.30
N ARG A 143 -31.77 10.12 9.61
CA ARG A 143 -30.95 10.80 10.63
C ARG A 143 -31.12 10.18 12.01
N VAL A 144 -32.35 9.86 12.39
CA VAL A 144 -32.65 9.20 13.67
C VAL A 144 -32.01 7.82 13.72
N ALA A 145 -32.10 7.05 12.63
CA ALA A 145 -31.48 5.73 12.54
C ALA A 145 -29.95 5.79 12.60
N GLU A 146 -29.34 6.77 11.93
CA GLU A 146 -27.90 7.01 11.98
C GLU A 146 -27.44 7.38 13.40
N GLN A 147 -28.18 8.26 14.08
CA GLN A 147 -27.88 8.63 15.46
C GLN A 147 -27.99 7.42 16.40
N ALA A 148 -29.06 6.62 16.28
CA ALA A 148 -29.23 5.40 17.06
C ALA A 148 -28.11 4.38 16.81
N TYR A 149 -27.63 4.26 15.57
CA TYR A 149 -26.50 3.42 15.22
C TYR A 149 -25.20 3.90 15.88
N MET A 150 -24.92 5.20 15.83
CA MET A 150 -23.73 5.80 16.44
C MET A 150 -23.73 5.65 17.97
N ASP A 151 -24.89 5.81 18.60
CA ASP A 151 -25.09 5.59 20.04
C ASP A 151 -24.85 4.12 20.41
N ALA A 152 -25.39 3.18 19.61
CA ALA A 152 -25.19 1.75 19.81
C ALA A 152 -23.71 1.35 19.70
N LEU A 153 -22.99 1.92 18.73
CA LEU A 153 -21.55 1.68 18.56
C LEU A 153 -20.74 2.23 19.73
N THR A 154 -21.12 3.39 20.25
CA THR A 154 -20.47 3.98 21.43
C THR A 154 -20.69 3.12 22.66
N ASN A 155 -21.92 2.68 22.91
CA ASN A 155 -22.24 1.78 24.01
C ASN A 155 -21.53 0.41 23.88
N TYR A 156 -21.40 -0.11 22.67
CA TYR A 156 -20.63 -1.33 22.45
C TYR A 156 -19.15 -1.16 22.83
N ARG A 157 -18.54 -0.04 22.43
CA ARG A 157 -17.15 0.28 22.76
C ARG A 157 -16.93 0.47 24.26
N THR A 158 -17.85 1.11 24.97
CA THR A 158 -17.75 1.27 26.43
C THR A 158 -17.84 -0.07 27.14
N LEU A 159 -18.71 -0.97 26.69
CA LEU A 159 -18.82 -2.33 27.22
C LEU A 159 -17.58 -3.18 26.91
N LEU A 160 -16.98 -3.03 25.73
CA LEU A 160 -15.70 -3.67 25.40
C LEU A 160 -14.56 -3.17 26.30
N ALA A 161 -14.44 -1.85 26.47
CA ALA A 161 -13.43 -1.26 27.34
C ALA A 161 -13.58 -1.72 28.80
N ALA A 162 -14.82 -1.83 29.29
CA ALA A 162 -15.10 -2.34 30.63
C ALA A 162 -14.75 -3.84 30.80
N ARG A 163 -14.75 -4.61 29.70
CA ARG A 163 -14.43 -6.04 29.69
C ARG A 163 -12.93 -6.32 29.60
N ASP A 164 -12.24 -5.65 28.69
CA ASP A 164 -10.83 -5.87 28.40
C ASP A 164 -9.90 -5.01 29.27
N GLY A 165 -10.48 -4.11 30.09
CA GLY A 165 -9.73 -3.09 30.81
C GLY A 165 -9.24 -1.97 29.87
N ASP A 166 -8.79 -0.86 30.46
CA ASP A 166 -8.34 0.34 29.73
C ASP A 166 -7.10 0.09 28.83
N GLU A 167 -6.51 -1.11 28.88
CA GLU A 167 -5.31 -1.49 28.12
C GLU A 167 -5.59 -1.77 26.63
N ALA A 168 -6.74 -2.33 26.25
CA ALA A 168 -6.98 -2.77 24.87
C ALA A 168 -7.27 -1.62 23.87
N LEU A 169 -7.76 -0.48 24.36
CA LEU A 169 -7.95 0.76 23.57
C LEU A 169 -6.85 1.81 23.85
N GLY A 170 -6.06 1.59 24.90
CA GLY A 170 -4.97 2.44 25.34
C GLY A 170 -3.60 2.07 24.77
N ASP A 171 -3.43 0.86 24.21
CA ASP A 171 -2.16 0.44 23.61
C ASP A 171 -1.75 1.38 22.47
N PRO A 172 -0.64 2.13 22.63
CA PRO A 172 -0.16 3.06 21.62
C PRO A 172 0.17 2.35 20.30
N GLY A 173 0.58 1.08 20.32
CA GLY A 173 0.87 0.30 19.12
C GLY A 173 -0.37 0.07 18.25
N THR A 174 -1.45 -0.42 18.86
CA THR A 174 -2.74 -0.63 18.19
C THR A 174 -3.33 0.69 17.64
N ARG A 175 -3.19 1.79 18.38
CA ARG A 175 -3.63 3.12 17.92
C ARG A 175 -2.84 3.59 16.70
N ILE A 176 -1.51 3.42 16.70
CA ILE A 176 -0.67 3.78 15.55
C ILE A 176 -1.05 2.95 14.33
N ALA A 177 -1.26 1.64 14.48
CA ALA A 177 -1.68 0.78 13.36
C ALA A 177 -3.01 1.22 12.73
N ALA A 178 -3.99 1.62 13.54
CA ALA A 178 -5.27 2.16 13.06
C ALA A 178 -5.09 3.50 12.32
N LEU A 179 -4.22 4.39 12.83
CA LEU A 179 -3.94 5.69 12.18
C LEU A 179 -3.21 5.51 10.84
N GLU A 180 -2.26 4.58 10.75
CA GLU A 180 -1.58 4.26 9.48
C GLU A 180 -2.55 3.75 8.42
N TYR A 181 -3.52 2.90 8.82
CA TYR A 181 -4.56 2.45 7.91
C TYR A 181 -5.44 3.61 7.41
N LEU A 182 -5.87 4.50 8.32
CA LEU A 182 -6.65 5.69 7.95
C LEU A 182 -5.88 6.64 7.04
N LEU A 183 -4.58 6.78 7.22
CA LEU A 183 -3.72 7.57 6.34
C LEU A 183 -3.63 6.97 4.93
N ALA A 184 -3.39 5.66 4.83
CA ALA A 184 -3.36 4.97 3.55
C ALA A 184 -4.69 5.11 2.80
N ALA A 185 -5.82 4.92 3.49
CA ALA A 185 -7.16 5.10 2.93
C ALA A 185 -7.42 6.57 2.54
N GLY A 186 -7.06 7.53 3.39
CA GLY A 186 -7.23 8.96 3.14
C GLY A 186 -6.45 9.45 1.93
N GLN A 187 -5.20 9.01 1.77
CA GLN A 187 -4.38 9.32 0.59
C GLN A 187 -4.98 8.74 -0.71
N ALA A 188 -5.58 7.54 -0.65
CA ALA A 188 -6.30 6.98 -1.79
C ALA A 188 -7.56 7.81 -2.12
N ALA A 189 -8.33 8.23 -1.12
CA ALA A 189 -9.52 9.05 -1.30
C ALA A 189 -9.19 10.45 -1.88
N VAL A 190 -8.16 11.11 -1.38
CA VAL A 190 -7.71 12.42 -1.89
C VAL A 190 -7.22 12.31 -3.35
N ARG A 191 -6.59 11.19 -3.76
CA ARG A 191 -6.22 10.98 -5.17
C ARG A 191 -7.43 10.90 -6.10
N GLN A 192 -8.57 10.41 -5.62
CA GLN A 192 -9.81 10.34 -6.39
C GLN A 192 -10.55 11.68 -6.43
N ALA A 193 -10.50 12.46 -5.35
CA ALA A 193 -11.15 13.76 -5.23
C ALA A 193 -10.23 14.83 -4.59
N PRO A 194 -9.23 15.34 -5.34
CA PRO A 194 -8.19 16.21 -4.78
C PRO A 194 -8.72 17.58 -4.32
N ALA A 195 -9.82 18.03 -4.90
CA ALA A 195 -10.45 19.31 -4.56
C ALA A 195 -11.47 19.22 -3.41
N ASP A 196 -11.69 18.03 -2.83
CA ASP A 196 -12.64 17.85 -1.73
C ASP A 196 -12.06 18.41 -0.41
N PRO A 197 -12.65 19.47 0.17
CA PRO A 197 -12.14 20.06 1.41
C PRO A 197 -12.25 19.11 2.61
N PHE A 198 -13.26 18.24 2.64
CA PHE A 198 -13.49 17.32 3.75
C PHE A 198 -12.40 16.25 3.80
N LEU A 199 -12.09 15.62 2.66
CA LEU A 199 -11.05 14.59 2.58
C LEU A 199 -9.66 15.15 2.91
N ASN A 200 -9.37 16.36 2.44
CA ASN A 200 -8.13 17.06 2.76
C ASN A 200 -8.04 17.40 4.26
N GLY A 201 -9.13 17.88 4.86
CA GLY A 201 -9.20 18.17 6.30
C GLY A 201 -9.06 16.91 7.16
N LEU A 202 -9.74 15.83 6.76
CA LEU A 202 -9.65 14.53 7.43
C LEU A 202 -8.21 14.01 7.38
N LEU A 203 -7.58 13.99 6.20
CA LEU A 203 -6.19 13.54 6.05
C LEU A 203 -5.23 14.38 6.92
N ALA A 204 -5.36 15.70 6.91
CA ALA A 204 -4.56 16.58 7.75
C ALA A 204 -4.74 16.29 9.25
N SER A 205 -5.99 16.06 9.70
CA SER A 205 -6.28 15.73 11.09
C SER A 205 -5.67 14.38 11.51
N THR A 206 -5.77 13.36 10.67
CA THR A 206 -5.19 12.04 10.94
C THR A 206 -3.66 12.08 11.01
N LEU A 207 -3.00 12.89 10.16
CA LEU A 207 -1.55 13.11 10.23
C LEU A 207 -1.14 13.76 11.56
N ALA A 208 -1.87 14.79 11.99
CA ALA A 208 -1.61 15.47 13.25
C ALA A 208 -1.79 14.53 14.46
N GLU A 209 -2.81 13.68 14.44
CA GLU A 209 -3.06 12.71 15.50
C GLU A 209 -1.99 11.62 15.58
N ARG A 210 -1.49 11.14 14.43
CA ARG A 210 -0.37 10.20 14.38
C ARG A 210 0.89 10.78 15.01
N GLU A 211 1.24 12.01 14.65
CA GLU A 211 2.41 12.70 15.20
C GLU A 211 2.30 12.87 16.72
N MET A 212 1.11 13.26 17.21
CA MET A 212 0.86 13.38 18.64
C MET A 212 0.99 12.03 19.36
N THR A 213 0.51 10.95 18.74
CA THR A 213 0.56 9.59 19.31
C THR A 213 2.00 9.08 19.37
N LEU A 214 2.79 9.28 18.31
CA LEU A 214 4.22 8.93 18.28
C LEU A 214 5.00 9.70 19.35
N ARG A 215 4.73 11.00 19.50
CA ARG A 215 5.38 11.82 20.53
C ARG A 215 5.03 11.37 21.94
N ARG A 216 3.76 11.00 22.19
CA ARG A 216 3.33 10.47 23.49
C ARG A 216 3.99 9.12 23.78
N ALA A 217 4.11 8.25 22.78
CA ALA A 217 4.81 6.98 22.91
C ALA A 217 6.31 7.18 23.19
N SER A 218 6.97 8.13 22.51
CA SER A 218 8.39 8.42 22.74
C SER A 218 8.66 9.02 24.13
N THR A 219 7.78 9.87 24.65
CA THR A 219 7.94 10.47 26.00
C THR A 219 7.51 9.55 27.14
N GLY A 220 6.68 8.54 26.87
CA GLY A 220 6.26 7.54 27.86
C GLY A 220 7.31 6.45 28.12
N ASN A 221 8.32 6.34 27.25
CA ASN A 221 9.29 5.25 27.25
C ASN A 221 10.68 5.65 27.82
N ASP A 222 10.71 6.50 28.84
CA ASP A 222 11.92 6.93 29.59
C ASP A 222 12.56 5.80 30.46
N LEU A 223 12.27 4.52 30.15
CA LEU A 223 12.86 3.35 30.82
C LEU A 223 13.69 2.50 29.85
N TRP A 224 14.51 3.16 29.02
CA TRP A 224 15.54 2.48 28.22
C TRP A 224 16.90 3.16 28.43
N PHE A 225 17.51 2.84 29.58
CA PHE A 225 18.96 2.74 29.79
C PHE A 225 19.23 1.48 30.62
#